data_AF-A0A2V7JAH9-F1
#
_entry.id   AF-A0A2V7JAH9-F1
#
_cell.length_a   1.000
_cell.length_b   1.000
_cell.length_c   1.000
_cell.angle_alpha   90.00
_cell.angle_beta   90.00
_cell.angle_gamma   90.00
#
_symmetry.space_group_name_H-M   'P 1'
#
loop_
_entity.id
_entity.type
_entity.pdbx_description
1 polymer ?
#
loop_
_entity_poly.entity_id
_entity_poly.type
_entity_poly.pdbx_seq_one_letter_code
_entity_poly.pdbx_strand_id
1 'polypeptide(L)'
;LRARPEREADVRALVKTGRLQVGPWYVLPDEQIPSGEGLIRNLLLGAADAERLGGRLDVLYSPDAFGHPAVAPTLAREFGMRYGVVWRGLGGEAGQERDLYRWSGPDGKEIVLWHLPPAGYEIGAALPADGERLFTAWVPVRRALVQRAVGKHIPVFIGADHHTAHPDVPRLRDLLAELDPQSAFRVSRLDE
;
A
#
# COMPACT_ATOMS: atom_id res chain seq x y z
N LEU A 1 2.83 17.85 -12.35
CA LEU A 1 2.80 19.34 -12.39
C LEU A 1 3.68 19.95 -13.47
N ARG A 2 4.89 19.47 -13.76
CA ARG A 2 5.74 20.03 -14.85
C ARG A 2 5.03 20.17 -16.21
N ALA A 3 4.23 19.19 -16.60
CA ALA A 3 3.47 19.20 -17.87
C ALA A 3 2.11 19.93 -17.80
N ARG A 4 1.53 20.04 -16.61
CA ARG A 4 0.20 20.65 -16.34
C ARG A 4 0.26 21.44 -15.04
N PRO A 5 0.98 22.57 -14.99
CA PRO A 5 1.18 23.34 -13.76
C PRO A 5 -0.11 23.97 -13.22
N GLU A 6 -1.06 24.27 -14.11
CA GLU A 6 -2.38 24.83 -13.77
C GLU A 6 -3.21 23.90 -12.87
N ARG A 7 -2.87 22.60 -12.81
CA ARG A 7 -3.55 21.60 -12.00
C ARG A 7 -3.04 21.52 -10.56
N GLU A 8 -2.10 22.36 -10.15
CA GLU A 8 -1.55 22.30 -8.79
C GLU A 8 -2.63 22.50 -7.71
N ALA A 9 -3.56 23.42 -7.91
CA ALA A 9 -4.67 23.62 -6.97
C ALA A 9 -5.56 22.37 -6.84
N ASP A 10 -5.86 21.70 -7.95
CA ASP A 10 -6.65 20.47 -7.98
C ASP A 10 -5.94 19.35 -7.21
N VAL A 11 -4.63 19.15 -7.45
CA VAL A 11 -3.82 18.15 -6.75
C VAL A 11 -3.81 18.42 -5.25
N ARG A 12 -3.57 19.67 -4.84
CA ARG A 12 -3.58 20.06 -3.42
C ARG A 12 -4.93 19.81 -2.77
N ALA A 13 -6.03 20.10 -3.46
CA ALA A 13 -7.37 19.83 -2.96
C ALA A 13 -7.63 18.32 -2.78
N LEU A 14 -7.17 17.49 -3.72
CA LEU A 14 -7.28 16.03 -3.61
C LEU A 14 -6.47 15.48 -2.44
N VAL A 15 -5.22 15.96 -2.27
CA VAL A 15 -4.35 15.55 -1.15
C VAL A 15 -4.97 15.93 0.19
N LYS A 16 -5.41 17.19 0.36
CA LYS A 16 -6.06 17.65 1.60
C LYS A 16 -7.33 16.90 1.96
N THR A 17 -8.07 16.41 0.95
CA THR A 17 -9.29 15.61 1.17
C THR A 17 -9.01 14.11 1.32
N GLY A 18 -7.75 13.68 1.26
CA GLY A 18 -7.35 12.26 1.33
C GLY A 18 -7.66 11.45 0.07
N ARG A 19 -8.25 12.05 -0.97
CA ARG A 19 -8.58 11.38 -2.24
C ARG A 19 -7.35 11.08 -3.11
N LEU A 20 -6.22 11.72 -2.80
CA LEU A 20 -4.91 11.39 -3.36
C LEU A 20 -3.90 11.27 -2.20
N GLN A 21 -3.37 10.08 -1.96
CA GLN A 21 -2.33 9.86 -0.96
C GLN A 21 -0.95 10.07 -1.60
N VAL A 22 -0.06 10.78 -0.92
CA VAL A 22 1.29 11.11 -1.42
C VAL A 22 2.34 10.89 -0.34
N GLY A 23 3.58 10.65 -0.76
CA GLY A 23 4.69 10.29 0.13
C GLY A 23 4.62 8.82 0.59
N PRO A 24 5.40 8.44 1.63
CA PRO A 24 6.33 9.29 2.37
C PRO A 24 7.65 9.52 1.63
N TRP A 25 7.99 8.64 0.68
CA TRP A 25 9.20 8.73 -0.11
C TRP A 25 9.09 9.82 -1.19
N TYR A 26 10.23 10.39 -1.59
CA TYR A 26 10.30 11.21 -2.79
C TYR A 26 10.23 10.33 -4.06
N VAL A 27 10.95 9.20 -4.05
CA VAL A 27 10.84 8.11 -5.04
C VAL A 27 10.88 6.77 -4.32
N LEU A 28 10.26 5.73 -4.87
CA LEU A 28 10.43 4.36 -4.34
C LEU A 28 11.90 3.92 -4.56
N PRO A 29 12.68 3.69 -3.49
CA PRO A 29 14.09 3.35 -3.63
C PRO A 29 14.31 1.84 -3.78
N ASP A 30 15.41 1.45 -4.41
CA ASP A 30 16.10 0.21 -3.99
C ASP A 30 16.66 0.49 -2.59
N GLU A 31 16.38 -0.36 -1.61
CA GLU A 31 16.74 -0.07 -0.21
C GLU A 31 18.12 -0.61 0.19
N GLN A 32 18.80 -1.36 -0.69
CA GLN A 32 20.08 -2.00 -0.40
C GLN A 32 21.27 -1.34 -1.12
N ILE A 33 21.03 -0.69 -2.26
CA ILE A 33 22.09 -0.09 -3.09
C ILE A 33 22.47 1.33 -2.66
N PRO A 34 21.55 2.27 -2.38
CA PRO A 34 21.88 3.62 -1.95
C PRO A 34 22.56 3.63 -0.57
N SER A 35 23.29 4.71 -0.28
CA SER A 35 23.78 4.93 1.08
C SER A 35 22.62 5.13 2.07
N GLY A 36 22.87 4.86 3.35
CA GLY A 36 21.88 5.12 4.41
C GLY A 36 21.43 6.59 4.44
N GLU A 37 22.36 7.53 4.23
CA GLU A 37 22.03 8.95 4.08
C GLU A 37 21.14 9.20 2.86
N GLY A 38 21.34 8.47 1.76
CA GLY A 38 20.47 8.51 0.58
C GLY A 38 19.02 8.17 0.90
N LEU A 39 18.78 7.14 1.71
CA LEU A 39 17.43 6.77 2.17
C LEU A 39 16.81 7.84 3.07
N ILE A 40 17.60 8.40 4.00
CA ILE A 40 17.16 9.50 4.89
C ILE A 40 16.77 10.72 4.06
N ARG A 41 17.59 11.12 3.08
CA ARG A 41 17.31 12.26 2.20
C ARG A 41 16.07 12.02 1.34
N ASN A 42 15.88 10.79 0.86
CA ASN A 42 14.69 10.42 0.09
C ASN A 42 13.40 10.63 0.91
N LEU A 43 13.40 10.26 2.19
CA LEU A 43 12.26 10.51 3.10
C LEU A 43 12.10 11.99 3.45
N LEU A 44 13.19 12.72 3.72
CA LEU A 44 13.12 14.14 4.04
C LEU A 44 12.52 14.95 2.88
N LEU A 45 12.96 14.69 1.65
CA LEU A 45 12.43 15.33 0.46
C LEU A 45 10.96 14.94 0.22
N GLY A 46 10.64 13.65 0.33
CA GLY A 46 9.29 13.14 0.11
C GLY A 46 8.29 13.71 1.12
N ALA A 47 8.68 13.77 2.39
CA ALA A 47 7.90 14.40 3.44
C ALA A 47 7.68 15.89 3.17
N ALA A 48 8.74 16.64 2.85
CA ALA A 48 8.62 18.07 2.55
C ALA A 48 7.68 18.35 1.37
N ASP A 49 7.76 17.55 0.30
CA ASP A 49 6.88 17.69 -0.86
C ASP A 49 5.44 17.30 -0.56
N ALA A 50 5.22 16.21 0.19
CA ALA A 50 3.89 15.78 0.61
C ALA A 50 3.20 16.83 1.50
N GLU A 51 3.91 17.36 2.50
CA GLU A 51 3.42 18.44 3.36
C GLU A 51 3.12 19.71 2.55
N ARG A 52 4.00 20.06 1.60
CA ARG A 52 3.73 21.17 0.68
C ARG A 52 2.44 20.94 -0.10
N LEU A 53 2.12 19.71 -0.52
CA LEU A 53 0.89 19.39 -1.24
C LEU A 53 -0.36 19.33 -0.36
N GLY A 54 -0.20 19.20 0.96
CA GLY A 54 -1.27 19.33 1.94
C GLY A 54 -1.46 18.12 2.87
N GLY A 55 -0.54 17.15 2.84
CA GLY A 55 -0.52 16.02 3.77
C GLY A 55 0.36 14.87 3.28
N ARG A 56 0.90 14.12 4.23
CA ARG A 56 1.78 12.96 4.00
C ARG A 56 1.11 11.66 4.42
N LEU A 57 1.30 10.61 3.62
CA LEU A 57 0.98 9.23 4.02
C LEU A 57 2.06 8.69 4.98
N ASP A 58 1.69 8.43 6.23
CA ASP A 58 2.58 7.92 7.27
C ASP A 58 2.69 6.38 7.28
N VAL A 59 2.92 5.80 6.10
CA VAL A 59 3.11 4.36 5.89
C VAL A 59 4.40 4.13 5.12
N LEU A 60 5.30 3.32 5.68
CA LEU A 60 6.49 2.85 4.96
C LEU A 60 6.06 1.98 3.78
N TYR A 61 6.00 2.55 2.58
CA TYR A 61 5.50 1.87 1.39
C TYR A 61 6.66 1.36 0.54
N SER A 62 6.85 0.04 0.49
CA SER A 62 7.91 -0.62 -0.28
C SER A 62 7.39 -1.89 -0.94
N PRO A 63 6.46 -1.75 -1.90
CA PRO A 63 5.71 -2.88 -2.44
C PRO A 63 6.53 -3.79 -3.36
N ASP A 64 7.70 -3.36 -3.82
CA ASP A 64 8.48 -4.11 -4.82
C ASP A 64 10.01 -4.02 -4.65
N ALA A 65 10.52 -3.50 -3.51
CA ALA A 65 11.96 -3.44 -3.30
C ALA A 65 12.57 -4.85 -3.18
N PHE A 66 13.79 -5.03 -3.70
CA PHE A 66 14.49 -6.31 -3.69
C PHE A 66 15.25 -6.55 -2.39
N GLY A 67 14.51 -6.64 -1.30
CA GLY A 67 15.02 -6.78 0.06
C GLY A 67 15.05 -5.46 0.81
N HIS A 68 15.11 -5.58 2.13
CA HIS A 68 14.92 -4.47 3.06
C HIS A 68 16.02 -4.45 4.12
N PRO A 69 16.60 -3.30 4.46
CA PRO A 69 17.61 -3.21 5.50
C PRO A 69 16.98 -3.48 6.88
N ALA A 70 17.71 -4.16 7.76
CA ALA A 70 17.23 -4.48 9.11
C ALA A 70 16.84 -3.23 9.93
N VAL A 71 17.39 -2.06 9.59
CA VAL A 71 17.08 -0.77 10.23
C VAL A 71 15.80 -0.10 9.72
N ALA A 72 15.07 -0.68 8.76
CA ALA A 72 13.87 -0.07 8.20
C ALA A 72 12.77 0.25 9.26
N PRO A 73 12.50 -0.60 10.27
CA PRO A 73 11.59 -0.23 11.36
C PRO A 73 12.09 0.98 12.15
N THR A 74 13.38 1.01 12.47
CA THR A 74 14.03 2.14 13.15
C THR A 74 13.82 3.42 12.36
N LEU A 75 14.17 3.41 11.07
CA LEU A 75 14.02 4.55 10.17
C LEU A 75 12.55 5.00 10.06
N ALA A 76 11.62 4.06 9.89
CA ALA A 76 10.20 4.38 9.82
C ALA A 76 9.72 5.12 11.07
N ARG A 77 10.14 4.65 12.26
CA ARG A 77 9.80 5.29 13.54
C ARG A 77 10.41 6.68 13.71
N GLU A 78 11.65 6.90 13.27
CA GLU A 78 12.27 8.24 13.28
C GLU A 78 11.50 9.25 12.41
N PHE A 79 10.82 8.77 11.37
CA PHE A 79 9.97 9.60 10.52
C PHE A 79 8.49 9.61 10.95
N GLY A 80 8.16 9.06 12.12
CA GLY A 80 6.81 9.05 12.69
C GLY A 80 5.87 7.98 12.11
N MET A 81 6.35 7.10 11.24
CA MET A 81 5.54 6.06 10.61
C MET A 81 5.45 4.83 11.51
N ARG A 82 4.24 4.30 11.72
CA ARG A 82 3.98 3.15 12.60
C ARG A 82 3.62 1.88 11.84
N TYR A 83 3.37 2.01 10.55
CA TYR A 83 2.88 0.96 9.67
C TYR A 83 3.78 0.86 8.44
N GLY A 84 3.88 -0.33 7.86
CA GLY A 84 4.58 -0.56 6.60
C GLY A 84 3.88 -1.57 5.72
N VAL A 85 4.14 -1.50 4.42
CA VAL A 85 3.68 -2.45 3.40
C VAL A 85 4.89 -2.94 2.61
N VAL A 86 5.08 -4.25 2.59
CA VAL A 86 6.14 -4.89 1.79
C VAL A 86 5.60 -6.12 1.07
N TRP A 87 6.30 -6.54 0.01
CA TRP A 87 6.00 -7.78 -0.70
C TRP A 87 7.12 -8.80 -0.59
N ARG A 88 8.34 -8.38 -0.91
CA ARG A 88 9.48 -9.28 -1.08
C ARG A 88 10.26 -9.43 0.22
N GLY A 89 11.04 -10.50 0.31
CA GLY A 89 11.90 -10.77 1.47
C GLY A 89 11.20 -11.42 2.67
N LEU A 90 9.90 -11.70 2.59
CA LEU A 90 9.10 -12.40 3.61
C LEU A 90 8.11 -13.38 2.93
N GLY A 91 7.78 -14.50 3.58
CA GLY A 91 6.74 -15.44 3.13
C GLY A 91 7.22 -16.74 2.50
N GLY A 92 8.51 -17.08 2.62
CA GLY A 92 9.12 -18.29 2.05
C GLY A 92 9.32 -19.44 3.04
N GLU A 93 9.09 -19.20 4.33
CA GLU A 93 9.34 -20.16 5.41
C GLU A 93 8.05 -20.53 6.15
N ALA A 94 8.04 -21.71 6.78
CA ALA A 94 6.92 -22.14 7.61
C ALA A 94 6.66 -21.14 8.75
N GLY A 95 5.41 -20.71 8.90
CA GLY A 95 5.00 -19.68 9.86
C GLY A 95 4.98 -18.26 9.28
N GLN A 96 5.39 -18.06 8.02
CA GLN A 96 5.33 -16.76 7.32
C GLN A 96 4.16 -16.66 6.32
N GLU A 97 3.10 -17.43 6.53
CA GLU A 97 1.93 -17.48 5.62
C GLU A 97 0.93 -16.36 5.89
N ARG A 98 1.05 -15.65 7.02
CA ARG A 98 0.13 -14.59 7.45
C ARG A 98 0.41 -13.25 6.77
N ASP A 99 -0.49 -12.30 6.94
CA ASP A 99 -0.41 -10.97 6.30
C ASP A 99 -0.05 -9.82 7.26
N LEU A 100 -0.01 -10.05 8.57
CA LEU A 100 0.36 -9.04 9.57
C LEU A 100 1.47 -9.53 10.48
N TYR A 101 2.51 -8.70 10.61
CA TYR A 101 3.69 -8.98 11.42
C TYR A 101 4.08 -7.77 12.27
N ARG A 102 4.74 -8.04 13.39
CA ARG A 102 5.56 -7.03 14.08
C ARG A 102 6.97 -7.11 13.50
N TRP A 103 7.44 -6.02 12.92
CA TRP A 103 8.79 -5.94 12.38
C TRP A 103 9.63 -5.05 13.28
N SER A 104 10.62 -5.66 13.93
CA SER A 104 11.50 -5.02 14.91
C SER A 104 12.86 -4.72 14.28
N GLY A 105 13.34 -3.49 14.48
CA GLY A 105 14.68 -3.09 14.12
C GLY A 105 15.72 -3.51 15.16
N PRO A 106 17.02 -3.39 14.86
CA PRO A 106 18.11 -3.78 15.77
C PRO A 106 18.16 -2.92 17.06
N ASP A 107 17.52 -1.75 17.06
CA ASP A 107 17.39 -0.88 18.23
C ASP A 107 16.11 -1.15 19.05
N GLY A 108 15.35 -2.19 18.69
CA GLY A 108 14.11 -2.57 19.35
C GLY A 108 12.89 -1.74 18.96
N LYS A 109 13.03 -0.74 18.07
CA LYS A 109 11.88 -0.02 17.51
C LYS A 109 11.07 -0.94 16.60
N GLU A 110 9.75 -0.85 16.66
CA GLU A 110 8.85 -1.73 15.92
C GLU A 110 7.80 -0.96 15.10
N ILE A 111 7.48 -1.52 13.94
CA ILE A 111 6.30 -1.16 13.15
C ILE A 111 5.40 -2.37 12.92
N VAL A 112 4.12 -2.11 12.63
CA VAL A 112 3.20 -3.14 12.14
C VAL A 112 3.36 -3.23 10.63
N LEU A 113 3.77 -4.41 10.16
CA LEU A 113 4.00 -4.70 8.76
C LEU A 113 2.79 -5.44 8.19
N TRP A 114 2.22 -4.92 7.11
CA TRP A 114 1.33 -5.68 6.26
C TRP A 114 2.12 -6.28 5.08
N HIS A 115 2.01 -7.60 4.92
CA HIS A 115 2.74 -8.38 3.93
C HIS A 115 1.81 -8.76 2.77
N LEU A 116 2.12 -8.20 1.59
CA LEU A 116 1.40 -8.46 0.35
C LEU A 116 1.32 -9.97 0.04
N PRO A 117 0.22 -10.45 -0.56
CA PRO A 117 0.07 -11.85 -0.92
C PRO A 117 1.10 -12.27 -1.98
N PRO A 118 1.23 -13.57 -2.30
CA PRO A 118 2.12 -14.04 -3.37
C PRO A 118 1.89 -13.35 -4.72
N ALA A 119 0.66 -12.94 -5.03
CA ALA A 119 0.31 -12.16 -6.21
C ALA A 119 0.59 -10.64 -6.08
N GLY A 120 1.31 -10.21 -5.04
CA GLY A 120 1.73 -8.83 -4.86
C GLY A 120 0.60 -7.81 -4.74
N TYR A 121 0.91 -6.57 -5.12
CA TYR A 121 -0.03 -5.44 -5.11
C TYR A 121 -1.03 -5.47 -6.27
N GLU A 122 -0.93 -6.47 -7.15
CA GLU A 122 -1.80 -6.64 -8.32
C GLU A 122 -2.94 -7.63 -8.12
N ILE A 123 -3.08 -8.21 -6.93
CA ILE A 123 -4.10 -9.21 -6.58
C ILE A 123 -5.52 -8.85 -7.07
N GLY A 124 -5.90 -7.56 -7.04
CA GLY A 124 -7.22 -7.07 -7.46
C GLY A 124 -7.23 -6.31 -8.79
N ALA A 125 -6.12 -6.24 -9.53
CA ALA A 125 -6.00 -5.41 -10.73
C ALA A 125 -6.99 -5.81 -11.85
N ALA A 126 -7.23 -7.12 -11.99
CA ALA A 126 -8.08 -7.69 -13.04
C ALA A 126 -9.57 -7.79 -12.65
N LEU A 127 -9.99 -7.29 -11.48
CA LEU A 127 -11.39 -7.34 -11.07
C LEU A 127 -12.24 -6.44 -11.98
N PRO A 128 -13.26 -6.98 -12.68
CA PRO A 128 -14.08 -6.18 -13.59
C PRO A 128 -15.20 -5.44 -12.86
N ALA A 129 -15.66 -4.33 -13.45
CA ALA A 129 -16.90 -3.65 -13.04
C ALA A 129 -18.19 -4.31 -13.61
N ASP A 130 -18.09 -5.58 -14.00
CA ASP A 130 -19.12 -6.39 -14.68
C ASP A 130 -19.48 -7.59 -13.80
N GLY A 131 -20.73 -7.63 -13.34
CA GLY A 131 -21.21 -8.60 -12.34
C GLY A 131 -21.11 -10.06 -12.79
N GLU A 132 -21.36 -10.37 -14.06
CA GLU A 132 -21.34 -11.76 -14.55
C GLU A 132 -19.94 -12.36 -14.46
N ARG A 133 -18.92 -11.57 -14.78
CA ARG A 133 -17.51 -12.01 -14.79
C ARG A 133 -16.84 -11.85 -13.43
N LEU A 134 -17.36 -10.96 -12.58
CA LEU A 134 -16.77 -10.65 -11.29
C LEU A 134 -16.74 -11.85 -10.34
N PHE A 135 -17.79 -12.66 -10.28
CA PHE A 135 -17.83 -13.82 -9.38
C PHE A 135 -16.63 -14.76 -9.60
N THR A 136 -16.38 -15.15 -10.85
CA THR A 136 -15.27 -16.04 -11.22
C THR A 136 -13.90 -15.42 -10.88
N ALA A 137 -13.76 -14.11 -11.06
CA ALA A 137 -12.52 -13.39 -10.73
C ALA A 137 -12.33 -13.20 -9.21
N TRP A 138 -13.42 -13.02 -8.46
CA TRP A 138 -13.39 -12.72 -7.03
C TRP A 138 -13.03 -13.94 -6.16
N VAL A 139 -13.53 -15.13 -6.50
CA VAL A 139 -13.29 -16.35 -5.71
C VAL A 139 -11.79 -16.61 -5.40
N PRO A 140 -10.86 -16.62 -6.38
CA PRO A 140 -9.45 -16.84 -6.08
C PRO A 140 -8.83 -15.69 -5.27
N VAL A 141 -9.19 -14.44 -5.56
CA VAL A 141 -8.72 -13.25 -4.82
C VAL A 141 -9.11 -13.34 -3.35
N ARG A 142 -10.41 -13.55 -3.09
CA ARG A 142 -10.94 -13.68 -1.73
C ARG A 142 -10.24 -14.79 -0.97
N ARG A 143 -10.08 -15.96 -1.60
CA ARG A 143 -9.45 -17.12 -0.97
C ARG A 143 -8.00 -16.81 -0.58
N ALA A 144 -7.22 -16.24 -1.49
CA ALA A 144 -5.82 -15.92 -1.27
C ALA A 144 -5.62 -14.91 -0.12
N LEU A 145 -6.52 -13.93 -0.01
CA LEU A 145 -6.45 -12.91 1.04
C LEU A 145 -6.95 -13.43 2.40
N VAL A 146 -8.14 -14.05 2.44
CA VAL A 146 -8.76 -14.53 3.68
C VAL A 146 -7.93 -15.62 4.37
N GLN A 147 -7.24 -16.48 3.60
CA GLN A 147 -6.39 -17.53 4.19
C GLN A 147 -5.18 -16.96 4.96
N ARG A 148 -4.67 -15.81 4.53
CA ARG A 148 -3.51 -15.14 5.15
C ARG A 148 -3.92 -14.20 6.28
N ALA A 149 -5.14 -13.66 6.22
CA ALA A 149 -5.64 -12.64 7.12
C ALA A 149 -5.54 -13.01 8.61
N VAL A 150 -4.80 -12.20 9.37
CA VAL A 150 -4.78 -12.26 10.84
C VAL A 150 -5.97 -11.51 11.45
N GLY A 151 -6.42 -10.45 10.77
CA GLY A 151 -7.48 -9.56 11.23
C GLY A 151 -8.76 -9.64 10.40
N LYS A 152 -9.74 -8.81 10.76
CA LYS A 152 -11.02 -8.68 10.03
C LYS A 152 -10.95 -7.65 8.89
N HIS A 153 -9.89 -6.86 8.83
CA HIS A 153 -9.66 -5.85 7.79
C HIS A 153 -8.67 -6.42 6.78
N ILE A 154 -9.15 -6.65 5.56
CA ILE A 154 -8.41 -7.31 4.50
C ILE A 154 -8.36 -6.37 3.30
N PRO A 155 -7.21 -5.75 3.01
CA PRO A 155 -7.11 -4.83 1.89
C PRO A 155 -7.05 -5.60 0.56
N VAL A 156 -7.77 -5.09 -0.43
CA VAL A 156 -7.69 -5.54 -1.83
C VAL A 156 -7.09 -4.40 -2.63
N PHE A 157 -5.86 -4.59 -3.13
CA PHE A 157 -5.20 -3.58 -3.94
C PHE A 157 -5.73 -3.63 -5.37
N ILE A 158 -6.26 -2.49 -5.84
CA ILE A 158 -6.80 -2.32 -7.19
C ILE A 158 -5.82 -1.48 -8.01
N GLY A 159 -4.84 -2.15 -8.61
CA GLY A 159 -3.79 -1.52 -9.40
C GLY A 159 -2.66 -2.50 -9.68
N ALA A 160 -1.77 -2.15 -10.60
CA ALA A 160 -0.59 -2.92 -10.98
C ALA A 160 0.43 -1.97 -11.61
N ASP A 161 1.50 -2.50 -12.19
CA ASP A 161 2.51 -1.71 -12.88
C ASP A 161 1.91 -0.89 -14.02
N HIS A 162 2.06 0.44 -13.93
CA HIS A 162 1.52 1.39 -14.91
C HIS A 162 0.03 1.17 -15.23
N HIS A 163 -0.71 0.62 -14.27
CA HIS A 163 -2.10 0.25 -14.46
C HIS A 163 -3.00 1.47 -14.56
N THR A 164 -3.95 1.43 -15.49
CA THR A 164 -4.95 2.50 -15.60
C THR A 164 -5.85 2.49 -14.36
N ALA A 165 -6.24 3.66 -13.87
CA ALA A 165 -7.18 3.73 -12.76
C ALA A 165 -8.45 2.95 -13.10
N HIS A 166 -8.91 2.11 -12.16
CA HIS A 166 -10.11 1.32 -12.37
C HIS A 166 -11.29 2.26 -12.67
N PRO A 167 -12.08 2.01 -13.73
CA PRO A 167 -13.03 2.99 -14.26
C PRO A 167 -14.17 3.32 -13.30
N ASP A 168 -14.53 2.39 -12.41
CA ASP A 168 -15.63 2.58 -11.46
C ASP A 168 -15.44 1.73 -10.18
N VAL A 169 -14.58 2.21 -9.27
CA VAL A 169 -14.34 1.53 -7.98
C VAL A 169 -15.60 1.46 -7.08
N PRO A 170 -16.47 2.50 -7.00
CA PRO A 170 -17.73 2.40 -6.27
C PRO A 170 -18.63 1.27 -6.75
N ARG A 171 -18.80 1.10 -8.07
CA ARG A 171 -19.57 -0.01 -8.63
C ARG A 171 -18.95 -1.37 -8.29
N LEU A 172 -17.62 -1.49 -8.39
CA LEU A 172 -16.92 -2.72 -8.00
C LEU A 172 -17.19 -3.07 -6.52
N ARG A 173 -17.12 -2.09 -5.62
CA ARG A 173 -17.47 -2.28 -4.19
C ARG A 173 -18.89 -2.82 -4.03
N ASP A 174 -19.86 -2.21 -4.70
CA ASP A 174 -21.27 -2.60 -4.56
C ASP A 174 -21.52 -4.02 -5.09
N LEU A 175 -20.96 -4.36 -6.25
CA LEU A 175 -21.05 -5.71 -6.80
C LEU A 175 -20.37 -6.75 -5.88
N LEU A 176 -19.23 -6.42 -5.27
CA LEU A 176 -18.58 -7.30 -4.31
C LEU A 176 -19.45 -7.52 -3.05
N ALA A 177 -20.15 -6.48 -2.57
CA ALA A 177 -21.06 -6.58 -1.43
C ALA A 177 -22.29 -7.44 -1.74
N GLU A 178 -22.81 -7.40 -2.98
CA GLU A 178 -23.88 -8.29 -3.43
C GLU A 178 -23.40 -9.75 -3.52
N LEU A 179 -22.17 -9.97 -4.01
CA LEU A 179 -21.60 -11.31 -4.20
C LEU A 179 -21.14 -11.99 -2.91
N ASP A 180 -20.68 -11.23 -1.91
CA ASP A 180 -20.24 -11.74 -0.60
C ASP A 180 -20.94 -10.98 0.55
N PRO A 181 -22.24 -11.27 0.81
CA PRO A 181 -23.04 -10.54 1.79
C PRO A 181 -22.56 -10.73 3.25
N GLN A 182 -21.64 -11.68 3.49
CA GLN A 182 -21.04 -11.93 4.80
C GLN A 182 -19.88 -10.95 5.09
N SER A 183 -19.44 -10.19 4.09
CA SER A 183 -18.32 -9.26 4.18
C SER A 183 -18.80 -7.82 3.97
N ALA A 184 -18.17 -6.86 4.65
CA ALA A 184 -18.38 -5.44 4.42
C ALA A 184 -17.29 -4.89 3.49
N PHE A 185 -17.69 -4.27 2.37
CA PHE A 185 -16.77 -3.67 1.42
C PHE A 185 -16.76 -2.15 1.53
N ARG A 186 -15.57 -1.57 1.62
CA ARG A 186 -15.35 -0.11 1.65
C ARG A 186 -14.27 0.28 0.65
N VAL A 187 -14.46 1.42 -0.02
CA VAL A 187 -13.34 2.11 -0.66
C VAL A 187 -12.56 2.76 0.46
N SER A 188 -11.31 2.35 0.65
CA SER A 188 -10.49 2.68 1.82
C SER A 188 -9.17 3.30 1.39
N ARG A 189 -8.50 3.92 2.35
CA ARG A 189 -7.13 4.39 2.24
C ARG A 189 -6.18 3.50 3.08
N LEU A 190 -4.87 3.62 2.86
CA LEU A 190 -3.88 2.83 3.62
C LEU A 190 -3.79 3.21 5.11
N ASP A 191 -4.27 4.38 5.49
CA ASP A 191 -4.28 4.94 6.84
C ASP A 191 -5.62 4.73 7.60
N GLU A 192 -6.53 3.91 7.06
CA GLU A 192 -7.89 3.61 7.57
C GLU A 192 -8.16 2.12 7.84
#